data_AF-A0A8T2VED3-F1
#
_entry.id   AF-A0A8T2VED3-F1
#
_cell.length_a   1.000
_cell.length_b   1.000
_cell.length_c   1.000
_cell.angle_alpha   90.00
_cell.angle_beta   90.00
_cell.angle_gamma   90.00
#
_symmetry.space_group_name_H-M   'P 1'
#
loop_
_entity.id
_entity.type
_entity.pdbx_description
1 polymer ?
#
loop_
_entity_poly.entity_id
_entity_poly.type
_entity_poly.pdbx_seq_one_letter_code
_entity_poly.pdbx_strand_id
1 'polypeptide(L)'
;MTFTTDKILERAACNLLCHHLDTADCYANPSWIPRFKTFFGIFEAYGYHKLEISGDQVKKARLDSQQRPALLSPPHNLGSLLRFLSVSMKKRQLHKAYSRGDVEQFAVLIASLFLDRCLLPLSITVHECLEWILNSFREQEWKESCERIAISLAKVERSNVNCLKLTRSLHGRENRMKCLQSLVALQYFWKIANEKTNPGVWNILSVLRRIDVKRKAVDFGSLYYQICMADIWLWSNRNLDAERGGLEAWLFFLKSCSFQISSTDWRPYATKVRNHASYLVQVYQCHYQADDYEET
;
A
#
# COMPACT_ATOMS: atom_id res chain seq x y z
N MET A 1 -0.60 7.48 28.95
CA MET A 1 -0.12 8.77 28.42
C MET A 1 -1.29 9.73 28.49
N THR A 2 -1.23 10.70 29.40
CA THR A 2 -2.20 11.79 29.46
C THR A 2 -1.87 12.79 28.35
N PHE A 3 -2.87 13.15 27.56
CA PHE A 3 -2.72 14.04 26.40
C PHE A 3 -2.70 15.50 26.86
N THR A 4 -1.65 16.25 26.51
CA THR A 4 -1.60 17.70 26.69
C THR A 4 -2.09 18.39 25.42
N THR A 5 -2.82 19.50 25.56
CA THR A 5 -3.19 20.38 24.44
C THR A 5 -2.03 21.29 24.02
N ASP A 6 -0.94 21.32 24.80
CA ASP A 6 0.27 22.09 24.51
C ASP A 6 1.21 21.31 23.56
N LYS A 7 1.28 21.78 22.32
CA LYS A 7 2.13 21.21 21.26
C LYS A 7 3.63 21.25 21.59
N ILE A 8 4.09 22.22 22.38
CA ILE A 8 5.50 22.34 22.76
C ILE A 8 5.84 21.25 23.76
N LEU A 9 5.01 21.11 24.80
CA LEU A 9 5.19 20.07 25.82
C LEU A 9 5.10 18.66 25.21
N GLU A 10 4.15 18.45 24.30
CA GLU A 10 3.98 17.18 23.58
C GLU A 10 5.23 16.81 22.78
N ARG A 11 5.76 17.76 21.98
CA ARG A 11 6.99 17.55 21.20
C ARG A 11 8.21 17.34 22.08
N ALA A 12 8.33 18.10 23.17
CA ALA A 12 9.43 17.96 24.12
C ALA A 12 9.40 16.58 24.79
N ALA A 13 8.22 16.13 25.23
CA ALA A 13 8.04 14.79 25.79
C ALA A 13 8.35 13.69 24.77
N CYS A 14 7.89 13.83 23.52
CA CYS A 14 8.22 12.89 22.45
C CYS A 14 9.73 12.84 22.20
N ASN A 15 10.40 14.00 22.12
CA ASN A 15 11.84 14.07 21.91
C ASN A 15 12.61 13.40 23.06
N LEU A 16 12.21 13.65 24.30
CA LEU A 16 12.79 13.02 25.49
C LEU A 16 12.67 11.49 25.42
N LEU A 17 11.46 10.98 25.15
CA LEU A 17 11.22 9.54 25.06
C LEU A 17 11.99 8.89 23.90
N CYS A 18 12.02 9.54 22.73
CA CYS A 18 12.81 9.09 21.59
C CYS A 18 14.31 9.07 21.93
N HIS A 19 14.82 10.11 22.58
CA HIS A 19 16.23 10.19 22.99
C HIS A 19 16.58 9.09 23.99
N HIS A 20 15.70 8.81 24.96
CA HIS A 20 15.90 7.70 25.88
C HIS A 20 15.89 6.34 25.18
N LEU A 21 15.05 6.11 24.18
CA LEU A 21 15.10 4.88 23.39
C LEU A 21 16.36 4.77 22.54
N ASP A 22 16.84 5.89 22.00
CA ASP A 22 18.05 5.88 21.18
C ASP A 22 19.32 5.63 21.99
N THR A 23 19.36 6.12 23.23
CA THR A 23 20.50 6.02 24.16
C THR A 23 20.41 4.84 25.13
N ALA A 24 19.26 4.19 25.28
CA ALA A 24 19.12 3.02 26.14
C ALA A 24 20.04 1.89 25.68
N ASP A 25 20.92 1.46 26.58
CA ASP A 25 21.82 0.32 26.36
C ASP A 25 21.05 -0.97 26.04
N CYS A 26 21.72 -1.86 25.31
CA CYS A 26 21.24 -3.14 24.81
C CYS A 26 20.60 -4.06 25.87
N TYR A 27 20.87 -3.81 27.15
CA TYR A 27 20.53 -4.66 28.28
C TYR A 27 19.27 -4.20 29.04
N ALA A 28 18.79 -2.97 28.81
CA ALA A 28 17.55 -2.48 29.37
C ALA A 28 16.43 -2.63 28.34
N ASN A 29 15.64 -3.71 28.42
CA ASN A 29 14.35 -3.73 27.73
C ASN A 29 13.40 -2.81 28.52
N PRO A 30 13.04 -1.62 28.01
CA PRO A 30 12.29 -0.67 28.80
C PRO A 30 10.84 -1.15 28.88
N SER A 31 10.42 -1.58 30.08
CA SER A 31 9.07 -2.08 30.36
C SER A 31 7.97 -1.05 30.07
N TRP A 32 8.34 0.22 29.89
CA TRP A 32 7.44 1.32 29.57
C TRP A 32 7.11 1.44 28.07
N ILE A 33 7.81 0.73 27.17
CA ILE A 33 7.48 0.77 25.74
C ILE A 33 6.05 0.24 25.54
N PRO A 34 5.13 1.04 24.96
CA PRO A 34 3.75 0.59 24.77
C PRO A 34 3.69 -0.58 23.80
N ARG A 35 2.93 -1.62 24.14
CA ARG A 35 2.66 -2.74 23.22
C ARG A 35 1.70 -2.32 22.10
N PHE A 36 1.62 -3.12 21.04
CA PHE A 36 0.69 -2.88 19.92
C PHE A 36 -0.74 -2.59 20.39
N LYS A 37 -1.29 -3.37 21.35
CA LYS A 37 -2.64 -3.14 21.88
C LYS A 37 -2.84 -1.73 22.45
N THR A 38 -1.83 -1.18 23.12
CA THR A 38 -1.88 0.17 23.69
C THR A 38 -1.85 1.23 22.59
N PHE A 39 -0.96 1.09 21.61
CA PHE A 39 -0.95 1.97 20.43
C PHE A 39 -2.28 1.92 19.70
N PHE A 40 -2.76 0.71 19.45
CA PHE A 40 -3.99 0.50 18.70
C PHE A 40 -5.21 1.10 19.42
N GLY A 41 -5.30 1.00 20.75
CA GLY A 41 -6.36 1.66 21.52
C GLY A 41 -6.37 3.20 21.36
N ILE A 42 -5.22 3.82 21.09
CA ILE A 42 -5.14 5.25 20.77
C ILE A 42 -5.78 5.51 19.40
N PHE A 43 -5.47 4.69 18.40
CA PHE A 43 -6.10 4.77 17.08
C PHE A 43 -7.61 4.46 17.12
N GLU A 44 -8.04 3.51 17.95
CA GLU A 44 -9.47 3.23 18.18
C GLU A 44 -10.21 4.43 18.77
N ALA A 45 -9.62 5.11 19.75
CA ALA A 45 -10.19 6.34 20.31
C ALA A 45 -10.37 7.44 19.25
N TYR A 46 -9.61 7.39 18.15
CA TYR A 46 -9.71 8.29 17.01
C TYR A 46 -10.58 7.74 15.86
N GLY A 47 -11.27 6.63 16.08
CA GLY A 47 -12.21 6.03 15.13
C GLY A 47 -11.58 5.09 14.10
N TYR A 48 -10.31 4.70 14.25
CA TYR A 48 -9.69 3.66 13.43
C TYR A 48 -9.98 2.29 14.05
N HIS A 49 -10.66 1.41 13.32
CA HIS A 49 -11.10 0.11 13.83
C HIS A 49 -10.10 -1.00 13.51
N LYS A 50 -10.12 -2.07 14.31
CA LYS A 50 -9.14 -3.15 14.22
C LYS A 50 -9.32 -3.90 12.94
N LEU A 51 -8.21 -4.08 12.22
CA LEU A 51 -8.12 -4.99 11.10
C LEU A 51 -7.74 -6.34 11.67
N GLU A 52 -8.70 -7.26 11.77
CA GLU A 52 -8.41 -8.62 12.21
C GLU A 52 -7.53 -9.30 11.15
N ILE A 53 -6.28 -9.60 11.52
CA ILE A 53 -5.29 -10.29 10.67
C ILE A 53 -5.52 -11.82 10.70
N SER A 54 -6.45 -12.31 11.53
CA SER A 54 -6.79 -13.73 11.62
C SER A 54 -7.85 -14.15 10.58
N GLY A 55 -7.78 -15.41 10.17
CA GLY A 55 -8.51 -15.98 9.04
C GLY A 55 -10.02 -15.77 9.04
N ASP A 56 -10.54 -15.64 7.83
CA ASP A 56 -11.92 -15.89 7.36
C ASP A 56 -13.14 -15.19 7.96
N GLN A 57 -13.01 -14.24 8.88
CA GLN A 57 -14.16 -13.42 9.27
C GLN A 57 -13.78 -11.96 9.36
N VAL A 58 -13.96 -11.22 8.26
CA VAL A 58 -13.86 -9.76 8.26
C VAL A 58 -15.11 -9.21 8.95
N LYS A 59 -15.07 -9.04 10.28
CA LYS A 59 -16.01 -8.14 10.95
C LYS A 59 -15.82 -6.75 10.33
N LYS A 60 -16.92 -6.18 9.85
CA LYS A 60 -16.99 -4.97 9.02
C LYS A 60 -16.14 -3.82 9.60
N ALA A 61 -14.89 -3.69 9.16
CA ALA A 61 -14.15 -2.44 9.30
C ALA A 61 -14.86 -1.41 8.41
N ARG A 62 -15.72 -0.58 9.02
CA ARG A 62 -16.31 0.58 8.36
C ARG A 62 -15.28 1.70 8.47
N LEU A 63 -14.54 1.90 7.38
CA LEU A 63 -13.80 3.14 7.11
C LEU A 63 -14.70 4.14 6.35
N ASP A 64 -16.02 4.06 6.54
CA ASP A 64 -16.95 5.02 5.95
C ASP A 64 -16.83 6.33 6.73
N SER A 65 -16.18 7.29 6.09
CA SER A 65 -16.06 8.69 6.52
C SER A 65 -17.40 9.38 6.81
N GLN A 66 -18.54 8.76 6.46
CA GLN A 66 -19.88 9.28 6.68
C GLN A 66 -20.40 9.15 8.13
N GLN A 67 -19.72 8.37 8.99
CA GLN A 67 -20.07 8.26 10.41
C GLN A 67 -18.99 8.79 11.36
N ARG A 68 -17.98 9.52 10.85
CA ARG A 68 -17.19 10.37 11.74
C ARG A 68 -18.06 11.56 12.14
N PRO A 69 -18.23 11.85 13.44
CA PRO A 69 -18.69 13.17 13.86
C PRO A 69 -17.81 14.18 13.13
N ALA A 70 -18.40 15.16 12.47
CA ALA A 70 -17.70 16.22 11.71
C ALA A 70 -16.72 17.08 12.55
N LEU A 71 -16.46 16.70 13.81
CA LEU A 71 -15.70 17.43 14.81
C LEU A 71 -14.28 16.91 15.09
N LEU A 72 -13.91 15.69 14.68
CA LEU A 72 -12.60 15.13 15.06
C LEU A 72 -11.57 15.38 13.97
N SER A 73 -10.95 16.56 14.01
CA SER A 73 -9.64 16.82 13.40
C SER A 73 -8.66 15.70 13.78
N PRO A 74 -7.70 15.34 12.91
CA PRO A 74 -6.71 14.34 13.26
C PRO A 74 -5.99 14.77 14.55
N PRO A 75 -5.61 13.82 15.40
CA PRO A 75 -5.07 14.13 16.71
C PRO A 75 -3.84 15.03 16.55
N HIS A 76 -3.79 16.12 17.30
CA HIS A 76 -2.64 17.03 17.25
C HIS A 76 -1.32 16.31 17.53
N ASN A 77 -1.38 15.20 18.29
CA ASN A 77 -0.23 14.40 18.69
C ASN A 77 0.09 13.19 17.81
N LEU A 78 -0.66 12.95 16.73
CA LEU A 78 -0.43 11.79 15.89
C LEU A 78 0.98 11.83 15.26
N GLY A 79 1.47 13.01 14.87
CA GLY A 79 2.84 13.16 14.36
C GLY A 79 3.90 12.69 15.36
N SER A 80 3.76 13.06 16.64
CA SER A 80 4.66 12.61 17.70
C SER A 80 4.55 11.11 17.97
N LEU A 81 3.33 10.56 17.91
CA LEU A 81 3.10 9.12 18.04
C LEU A 81 3.79 8.33 16.93
N LEU A 82 3.64 8.77 15.67
CA LEU A 82 4.29 8.18 14.51
C LEU A 82 5.81 8.26 14.64
N ARG A 83 6.35 9.41 15.05
CA ARG A 83 7.79 9.58 15.26
C ARG A 83 8.33 8.65 16.34
N PHE A 84 7.64 8.54 17.47
CA PHE A 84 8.02 7.62 18.54
C PHE A 84 7.99 6.17 18.08
N LEU A 85 6.98 5.78 17.29
CA LEU A 85 6.89 4.46 16.68
C LEU A 85 8.09 4.20 15.73
N SER A 86 8.45 5.17 14.89
CA SER A 86 9.62 5.07 13.99
C SER A 86 10.92 4.77 14.75
N VAL A 87 11.20 5.52 15.82
CA VAL A 87 12.39 5.32 16.67
C VAL A 87 12.34 3.94 17.34
N SER A 88 11.18 3.54 17.84
CA SER A 88 10.99 2.22 18.45
C SER A 88 11.24 1.08 17.44
N MET A 89 10.84 1.25 16.18
CA MET A 89 11.05 0.26 15.12
C MET A 89 12.52 0.15 14.71
N LYS A 90 13.22 1.29 14.63
CA LYS A 90 14.68 1.33 14.39
C LYS A 90 15.45 0.50 15.43
N LYS A 91 14.98 0.48 16.67
CA LYS A 91 15.60 -0.27 17.79
C LYS A 91 14.88 -1.58 18.12
N ARG A 92 13.97 -2.06 17.28
CA ARG A 92 13.17 -3.28 17.53
C ARG A 92 14.04 -4.49 17.90
N GLN A 93 15.14 -4.68 17.17
CA GLN A 93 16.02 -5.84 17.38
C GLN A 93 16.73 -5.79 18.74
N LEU A 94 16.92 -4.58 19.28
CA LEU A 94 17.59 -4.35 20.55
C LEU A 94 16.65 -4.62 21.72
N HIS A 95 15.48 -3.98 21.73
CA HIS A 95 14.58 -4.02 22.89
C HIS A 95 13.57 -5.18 22.83
N LYS A 96 13.43 -5.89 21.70
CA LYS A 96 12.48 -7.02 21.54
C LYS A 96 11.05 -6.71 22.02
N ALA A 97 10.65 -5.44 22.02
CA ALA A 97 9.35 -4.98 22.54
C ALA A 97 8.18 -5.42 21.66
N TYR A 98 8.44 -5.73 20.38
CA TYR A 98 7.45 -6.11 19.39
C TYR A 98 7.79 -7.46 18.75
N SER A 99 6.80 -8.36 18.75
CA SER A 99 6.86 -9.60 17.98
C SER A 99 6.74 -9.31 16.48
N ARG A 100 7.10 -10.29 15.64
CA ARG A 100 6.85 -10.22 14.18
C ARG A 100 5.38 -9.87 13.88
N GLY A 101 4.45 -10.52 14.57
CA GLY A 101 3.02 -10.28 14.40
C GLY A 101 2.62 -8.85 14.74
N ASP A 102 3.17 -8.26 15.80
CA ASP A 102 2.90 -6.85 16.16
C ASP A 102 3.33 -5.89 15.04
N VAL A 103 4.50 -6.12 14.44
CA VAL A 103 5.03 -5.30 13.36
C VAL A 103 4.20 -5.45 12.08
N GLU A 104 3.72 -6.66 11.77
CA GLU A 104 2.77 -6.87 10.68
C GLU A 104 1.50 -6.00 10.89
N GLN A 105 0.96 -5.95 12.11
CA GLN A 105 -0.23 -5.13 12.38
C GLN A 105 0.07 -3.63 12.32
N PHE A 106 1.24 -3.19 12.80
CA PHE A 106 1.67 -1.81 12.65
C PHE A 106 1.79 -1.42 11.18
N ALA A 107 2.39 -2.26 10.33
CA ALA A 107 2.50 -1.98 8.90
C ALA A 107 1.13 -1.79 8.25
N VAL A 108 0.19 -2.70 8.55
CA VAL A 108 -1.19 -2.63 8.04
C VAL A 108 -1.90 -1.36 8.52
N LEU A 109 -1.79 -1.04 9.82
CA LEU A 109 -2.40 0.14 10.42
C LEU A 109 -1.84 1.42 9.79
N ILE A 110 -0.52 1.59 9.77
CA ILE A 110 0.12 2.81 9.26
C ILE A 110 -0.14 2.97 7.76
N ALA A 111 -0.06 1.91 6.95
CA ALA A 111 -0.41 2.00 5.55
C ALA A 111 -1.89 2.38 5.34
N SER A 112 -2.82 1.88 6.17
CA SER A 112 -4.24 2.25 6.07
C SER A 112 -4.50 3.74 6.33
N LEU A 113 -3.62 4.44 7.05
CA LEU A 113 -3.75 5.88 7.31
C LEU A 113 -3.69 6.72 6.02
N PHE A 114 -3.04 6.23 4.95
CA PHE A 114 -3.03 6.93 3.66
C PHE A 114 -4.42 7.08 3.04
N LEU A 115 -5.38 6.27 3.44
CA LEU A 115 -6.76 6.37 2.98
C LEU A 115 -7.46 7.60 3.57
N ASP A 116 -7.06 8.02 4.76
CA ASP A 116 -7.63 9.15 5.47
C ASP A 116 -7.19 10.49 4.87
N ARG A 117 -8.14 11.24 4.31
CA ARG A 117 -7.85 12.56 3.72
C ARG A 117 -7.45 13.58 4.77
N CYS A 118 -7.90 13.45 6.01
CA CYS A 118 -7.53 14.35 7.10
C CYS A 118 -6.04 14.22 7.46
N LEU A 119 -5.41 13.10 7.13
CA LEU A 119 -3.99 12.84 7.40
C LEU A 119 -3.05 13.21 6.26
N LEU A 120 -3.56 13.82 5.18
CA LEU A 120 -2.72 14.27 4.07
C LEU A 120 -1.56 15.18 4.51
N PRO A 121 -1.73 16.13 5.47
CA PRO A 121 -0.61 16.94 5.96
C PRO A 121 0.48 16.14 6.69
N LEU A 122 0.18 14.93 7.15
CA LEU A 122 1.12 14.02 7.83
C LEU A 122 1.64 12.92 6.90
N SER A 123 1.32 12.95 5.60
CA SER A 123 1.66 11.90 4.64
C SER A 123 3.15 11.53 4.61
N ILE A 124 4.04 12.53 4.70
CA ILE A 124 5.49 12.30 4.78
C ILE A 124 5.84 11.54 6.06
N THR A 125 5.34 11.97 7.22
CA THR A 125 5.59 11.30 8.50
C THR A 125 5.02 9.88 8.55
N VAL A 126 3.84 9.66 7.94
CA VAL A 126 3.24 8.32 7.80
C VAL A 126 4.13 7.43 6.92
N HIS A 127 4.64 7.97 5.82
CA HIS A 127 5.52 7.26 4.90
C HIS A 127 6.85 6.88 5.55
N GLU A 128 7.54 7.83 6.18
CA GLU A 128 8.76 7.58 6.95
C GLU A 128 8.53 6.52 8.05
N CYS A 129 7.41 6.61 8.78
CA CYS A 129 7.07 5.64 9.80
C CYS A 129 6.87 4.24 9.23
N LEU A 130 6.18 4.13 8.08
CA LEU A 130 6.01 2.86 7.39
C LEU A 130 7.35 2.29 6.92
N GLU A 131 8.25 3.10 6.35
CA GLU A 131 9.60 2.67 5.96
C GLU A 131 10.35 2.07 7.15
N TRP A 132 10.37 2.77 8.30
CA TRP A 132 11.00 2.24 9.52
C TRP A 132 10.38 0.92 10.00
N ILE A 133 9.05 0.79 9.93
CA ILE A 133 8.35 -0.46 10.26
C ILE A 133 8.80 -1.59 9.33
N LEU A 134 8.78 -1.35 8.01
CA LEU A 134 9.14 -2.37 7.02
C LEU A 134 10.62 -2.75 7.12
N ASN A 135 11.52 -1.81 7.42
CA ASN A 135 12.94 -2.09 7.62
C ASN A 135 13.26 -2.78 8.95
N SER A 136 12.35 -2.75 9.92
CA SER A 136 12.55 -3.44 11.20
C SER A 136 12.50 -4.97 11.09
N PHE A 137 11.89 -5.52 10.04
CA PHE A 137 11.83 -6.96 9.80
C PHE A 137 13.23 -7.54 9.54
N ARG A 138 13.45 -8.77 10.01
CA ARG A 138 14.65 -9.53 9.60
C ARG A 138 14.46 -10.06 8.18
N GLU A 139 15.56 -10.29 7.46
CA GLU A 139 15.50 -10.86 6.11
C GLU A 139 14.73 -12.19 6.06
N GLN A 140 14.89 -13.03 7.09
CA GLN A 140 14.17 -14.31 7.19
C GLN A 140 12.65 -14.12 7.45
N GLU A 141 12.25 -13.02 8.08
CA GLU A 141 10.84 -12.73 8.36
C GLU A 141 10.15 -12.05 7.18
N TRP A 142 10.91 -11.31 6.36
CA TRP A 142 10.37 -10.33 5.42
C TRP A 142 9.44 -10.94 4.39
N LYS A 143 9.85 -12.02 3.71
CA LYS A 143 9.08 -12.60 2.60
C LYS A 143 7.65 -12.96 3.02
N GLU A 144 7.52 -13.79 4.05
CA GLU A 144 6.21 -14.21 4.55
C GLU A 144 5.42 -13.05 5.19
N SER A 145 6.10 -12.12 5.87
CA SER A 145 5.43 -10.97 6.50
C SER A 145 4.86 -10.03 5.44
N CYS A 146 5.62 -9.76 4.38
CA CYS A 146 5.21 -8.90 3.28
C CYS A 146 3.96 -9.44 2.58
N GLU A 147 3.91 -10.76 2.33
CA GLU A 147 2.72 -11.43 1.78
C GLU A 147 1.50 -11.27 2.71
N ARG A 148 1.65 -11.52 4.02
CA ARG A 148 0.56 -11.36 4.99
C ARG A 148 0.06 -9.92 5.11
N ILE A 149 0.98 -8.95 5.10
CA ILE A 149 0.65 -7.52 5.11
C ILE A 149 -0.11 -7.18 3.84
N ALA A 150 0.36 -7.60 2.67
CA ALA A 150 -0.30 -7.34 1.39
C ALA A 150 -1.73 -7.92 1.33
N ILE A 151 -1.91 -9.18 1.77
CA ILE A 151 -3.22 -9.82 1.86
C ILE A 151 -4.14 -9.05 2.82
N SER A 152 -3.61 -8.62 3.97
CA SER A 152 -4.37 -7.87 4.96
C SER A 152 -4.81 -6.53 4.40
N LEU A 153 -3.90 -5.77 3.78
CA LEU A 153 -4.18 -4.51 3.10
C LEU A 153 -5.26 -4.67 2.03
N ALA A 154 -5.19 -5.74 1.22
CA ALA A 154 -6.20 -6.02 0.21
C ALA A 154 -7.60 -6.30 0.79
N LYS A 155 -7.69 -6.74 2.04
CA LYS A 155 -8.96 -6.95 2.77
C LYS A 155 -9.50 -5.69 3.42
N VAL A 156 -8.65 -4.73 3.80
CA VAL A 156 -9.04 -3.47 4.48
C VAL A 156 -10.07 -2.71 3.66
N GLU A 157 -9.85 -2.63 2.35
CA GLU A 157 -10.54 -1.68 1.51
C GLU A 157 -11.61 -2.33 0.63
N ARG A 158 -12.75 -1.66 0.47
CA ARG A 158 -13.89 -2.15 -0.33
C ARG A 158 -14.01 -1.50 -1.69
N SER A 159 -13.47 -0.29 -1.87
CA SER A 159 -13.58 0.46 -3.12
C SER A 159 -12.28 0.43 -3.93
N ASN A 160 -12.38 0.18 -5.23
CA ASN A 160 -11.22 0.13 -6.13
C ASN A 160 -10.40 1.45 -6.13
N VAL A 161 -11.07 2.60 -5.91
CA VAL A 161 -10.43 3.92 -5.79
C VAL A 161 -9.42 3.94 -4.65
N ASN A 162 -9.84 3.50 -3.47
CA ASN A 162 -9.00 3.51 -2.28
C ASN A 162 -7.91 2.44 -2.39
N CYS A 163 -8.18 1.28 -3.01
CA CYS A 163 -7.16 0.28 -3.31
C CYS A 163 -6.01 0.90 -4.11
N LEU A 164 -6.34 1.63 -5.18
CA LEU A 164 -5.35 2.31 -6.02
C LEU A 164 -4.64 3.45 -5.27
N LYS A 165 -5.38 4.22 -4.47
CA LYS A 165 -4.81 5.28 -3.63
C LYS A 165 -3.76 4.71 -2.68
N LEU A 166 -4.12 3.68 -1.91
CA LEU A 166 -3.23 3.00 -0.99
C LEU A 166 -2.00 2.46 -1.72
N THR A 167 -2.20 1.70 -2.80
CA THR A 167 -1.11 1.08 -3.56
C THR A 167 -0.14 2.13 -4.08
N ARG A 168 -0.62 3.27 -4.60
CA ARG A 168 0.23 4.38 -5.04
C ARG A 168 0.95 5.08 -3.89
N SER A 169 0.33 5.19 -2.73
CA SER A 169 0.97 5.75 -1.53
C SER A 169 2.12 4.87 -1.00
N LEU A 170 2.15 3.59 -1.35
CA LEU A 170 3.26 2.68 -1.07
C LEU A 170 4.41 2.82 -2.08
N HIS A 171 4.43 3.83 -2.93
CA HIS A 171 5.61 4.11 -3.74
C HIS A 171 6.76 4.55 -2.83
N GLY A 172 7.96 4.04 -3.06
CA GLY A 172 9.13 4.41 -2.28
C GLY A 172 10.43 4.06 -2.99
N ARG A 173 11.53 4.65 -2.51
CA ARG A 173 12.87 4.36 -3.04
C ARG A 173 13.37 2.99 -2.55
N GLU A 174 12.96 2.59 -1.35
CA GLU A 174 13.40 1.37 -0.70
C GLU A 174 12.81 0.09 -1.31
N ASN A 175 13.63 -0.96 -1.34
CA ASN A 175 13.25 -2.25 -1.94
C ASN A 175 12.06 -2.91 -1.24
N ARG A 176 11.98 -2.80 0.09
CA ARG A 176 10.87 -3.40 0.87
C ARG A 176 9.55 -2.68 0.60
N MET A 177 9.58 -1.36 0.48
CA MET A 177 8.41 -0.57 0.10
C MET A 177 7.92 -0.93 -1.31
N LYS A 178 8.83 -1.01 -2.30
CA LYS A 178 8.51 -1.47 -3.67
C LYS A 178 7.95 -2.89 -3.70
N CYS A 179 8.56 -3.81 -2.94
CA CYS A 179 8.10 -5.19 -2.82
C CYS A 179 6.68 -5.26 -2.25
N LEU A 180 6.40 -4.49 -1.19
CA LEU A 180 5.05 -4.41 -0.62
C LEU A 180 4.05 -3.80 -1.61
N GLN A 181 4.40 -2.70 -2.28
CA GLN A 181 3.56 -2.07 -3.30
C GLN A 181 3.18 -3.07 -4.41
N SER A 182 4.17 -3.80 -4.93
CA SER A 182 3.97 -4.83 -5.95
C SER A 182 3.01 -5.92 -5.46
N LEU A 183 3.25 -6.47 -4.26
CA LEU A 183 2.39 -7.53 -3.72
C LEU A 183 0.97 -7.02 -3.43
N VAL A 184 0.81 -5.80 -2.92
CA VAL A 184 -0.50 -5.19 -2.71
C VAL A 184 -1.24 -5.01 -4.05
N ALA A 185 -0.56 -4.52 -5.09
CA ALA A 185 -1.12 -4.40 -6.43
C ALA A 185 -1.62 -5.77 -6.96
N LEU A 186 -0.80 -6.81 -6.78
CA LEU A 186 -1.16 -8.18 -7.17
C LEU A 186 -2.39 -8.70 -6.42
N GLN A 187 -2.43 -8.53 -5.09
CA GLN A 187 -3.57 -8.98 -4.28
C GLN A 187 -4.87 -8.27 -4.69
N TYR A 188 -4.79 -6.97 -5.01
CA TYR A 188 -5.93 -6.23 -5.54
C TYR A 188 -6.32 -6.67 -6.95
N PHE A 189 -5.37 -6.93 -7.82
CA PHE A 189 -5.63 -7.45 -9.17
C PHE A 189 -6.47 -8.74 -9.09
N TRP A 190 -6.04 -9.72 -8.28
CA TRP A 190 -6.76 -10.97 -8.08
C TRP A 190 -8.15 -10.77 -7.47
N LYS A 191 -8.27 -9.86 -6.50
CA LYS A 191 -9.55 -9.50 -5.90
C LYS A 191 -10.54 -8.94 -6.92
N ILE A 192 -10.10 -8.03 -7.81
CA ILE A 192 -10.97 -7.42 -8.82
C ILE A 192 -11.27 -8.41 -9.95
N ALA A 193 -10.31 -9.26 -10.32
CA ALA A 193 -10.49 -10.31 -11.31
C ALA A 193 -11.43 -11.44 -10.83
N ASN A 194 -11.60 -11.58 -9.51
CA ASN A 194 -12.24 -12.74 -8.89
C ASN A 194 -11.59 -14.07 -9.33
N GLU A 195 -10.27 -14.05 -9.50
CA GLU A 195 -9.46 -15.20 -9.88
C GLU A 195 -8.34 -15.39 -8.86
N LYS A 196 -8.02 -16.65 -8.55
CA LYS A 196 -6.85 -16.99 -7.73
C LYS A 196 -5.88 -17.80 -8.59
N THR A 197 -4.83 -17.13 -9.05
CA THR A 197 -3.83 -17.74 -9.92
C THR A 197 -2.44 -17.44 -9.36
N ASN A 198 -1.47 -18.28 -9.70
CA ASN A 198 -0.09 -18.03 -9.35
C ASN A 198 0.38 -16.66 -9.90
N PRO A 199 1.23 -15.94 -9.17
CA PRO A 199 1.86 -14.72 -9.68
C PRO A 199 2.68 -15.04 -10.93
N GLY A 200 2.40 -14.33 -12.02
CA GLY A 200 3.10 -14.50 -13.29
C GLY A 200 2.58 -13.51 -14.32
N VAL A 201 3.48 -13.01 -15.18
CA VAL A 201 3.14 -12.06 -16.25
C VAL A 201 2.02 -12.64 -17.11
N TRP A 202 2.19 -13.88 -17.58
CA TRP A 202 1.18 -14.59 -18.37
C TRP A 202 -0.13 -14.83 -17.64
N ASN A 203 -0.11 -15.05 -16.32
CA ASN A 203 -1.33 -15.25 -15.55
C ASN A 203 -2.15 -13.96 -15.52
N ILE A 204 -1.51 -12.82 -15.23
CA ILE A 204 -2.16 -11.49 -15.26
C ILE A 204 -2.71 -11.20 -16.66
N LEU A 205 -1.88 -11.41 -17.70
CA LEU A 205 -2.30 -11.18 -19.08
C LEU A 205 -3.42 -12.11 -19.52
N SER A 206 -3.45 -13.35 -19.04
CA SER A 206 -4.52 -14.31 -19.38
C SER A 206 -5.88 -13.84 -18.88
N VAL A 207 -5.94 -13.21 -17.70
CA VAL A 207 -7.16 -12.60 -17.15
C VAL A 207 -7.59 -11.41 -18.00
N LEU A 208 -6.65 -10.52 -18.31
CA LEU A 208 -6.95 -9.30 -19.06
C LEU A 208 -7.37 -9.59 -20.50
N ARG A 209 -6.75 -10.56 -21.16
CA ARG A 209 -7.08 -10.96 -22.55
C ARG A 209 -8.48 -11.57 -22.70
N ARG A 210 -9.11 -12.04 -21.63
CA ARG A 210 -10.50 -12.51 -21.64
C ARG A 210 -11.50 -11.35 -21.77
N ILE A 211 -11.07 -10.12 -21.53
CA ILE A 211 -11.91 -8.93 -21.54
C ILE A 211 -12.05 -8.42 -22.97
N ASP A 212 -13.23 -8.57 -23.53
CA ASP A 212 -13.59 -8.05 -24.84
C ASP A 212 -14.21 -6.65 -24.71
N VAL A 213 -13.38 -5.61 -24.89
CA VAL A 213 -13.74 -4.18 -24.72
C VAL A 213 -14.89 -3.71 -25.64
N LYS A 214 -15.19 -4.45 -26.71
CA LYS A 214 -16.30 -4.13 -27.63
C LYS A 214 -17.66 -4.55 -27.06
N ARG A 215 -17.70 -5.49 -26.11
CA ARG A 215 -18.97 -5.94 -25.51
C ARG A 215 -19.59 -4.82 -24.71
N LYS A 216 -20.92 -4.69 -24.82
CA LYS A 216 -21.69 -3.68 -24.08
C LYS A 216 -21.59 -3.84 -22.55
N ALA A 217 -21.38 -5.06 -22.06
CA ALA A 217 -21.37 -5.41 -20.65
C ALA A 217 -20.04 -5.17 -19.91
N VAL A 218 -19.00 -4.62 -20.58
CA VAL A 218 -17.72 -4.36 -19.92
C VAL A 218 -17.84 -3.25 -18.88
N ASP A 219 -17.41 -3.54 -17.65
CA ASP A 219 -17.19 -2.55 -16.61
C ASP A 219 -15.80 -1.92 -16.79
N PHE A 220 -15.75 -0.76 -17.46
CA PHE A 220 -14.51 -0.01 -17.65
C PHE A 220 -13.95 0.58 -16.35
N GLY A 221 -14.76 0.74 -15.30
CA GLY A 221 -14.27 1.12 -13.99
C GLY A 221 -13.34 0.04 -13.46
N SER A 222 -13.85 -1.18 -13.34
CA SER A 222 -13.06 -2.34 -12.92
C SER A 222 -11.85 -2.58 -13.84
N LEU A 223 -12.01 -2.47 -15.15
CA LEU A 223 -10.91 -2.59 -16.11
C LEU A 223 -9.80 -1.56 -15.88
N TYR A 224 -10.16 -0.28 -15.66
CA TYR A 224 -9.19 0.77 -15.36
C TYR A 224 -8.32 0.43 -14.15
N TYR A 225 -8.95 -0.06 -13.08
CA TYR A 225 -8.22 -0.44 -11.87
C TYR A 225 -7.37 -1.69 -12.07
N GLN A 226 -7.86 -2.69 -12.80
CA GLN A 226 -7.06 -3.87 -13.16
C GLN A 226 -5.82 -3.48 -13.97
N ILE A 227 -5.96 -2.57 -14.95
CA ILE A 227 -4.83 -2.02 -15.72
C ILE A 227 -3.83 -1.33 -14.81
N CYS A 228 -4.28 -0.44 -13.91
CA CYS A 228 -3.37 0.26 -13.00
C CYS A 228 -2.64 -0.71 -12.04
N MET A 229 -3.31 -1.74 -11.53
CA MET A 229 -2.68 -2.72 -10.65
C MET A 229 -1.69 -3.60 -11.41
N ALA A 230 -2.05 -4.03 -12.63
CA ALA A 230 -1.15 -4.79 -13.50
C ALA A 230 0.10 -3.97 -13.85
N ASP A 231 -0.06 -2.70 -14.24
CA ASP A 231 1.04 -1.77 -14.52
C ASP A 231 2.01 -1.66 -13.34
N ILE A 232 1.50 -1.36 -12.13
CA ILE A 232 2.33 -1.26 -10.92
C ILE A 232 3.11 -2.56 -10.64
N TRP A 233 2.44 -3.71 -10.81
CA TRP A 233 3.08 -5.01 -10.58
C TRP A 233 4.13 -5.33 -11.65
N LEU A 234 3.82 -5.07 -12.92
CA LEU A 234 4.69 -5.33 -14.08
C LEU A 234 5.98 -4.52 -13.98
N TRP A 235 5.91 -3.22 -13.65
CA TRP A 235 7.10 -2.38 -13.41
C TRP A 235 7.97 -2.85 -12.25
N SER A 236 7.38 -3.57 -11.30
CA SER A 236 8.11 -4.12 -10.15
C SER A 236 8.75 -5.48 -10.47
N ASN A 237 8.37 -6.12 -11.57
CA ASN A 237 8.80 -7.46 -11.93
C ASN A 237 9.95 -7.41 -12.94
N ARG A 238 11.17 -7.69 -12.45
CA ARG A 238 12.40 -7.74 -13.27
C ARG A 238 12.37 -8.78 -14.40
N ASN A 239 11.40 -9.69 -14.40
CA ASN A 239 11.28 -10.71 -15.43
C ASN A 239 10.50 -10.24 -16.66
N LEU A 240 9.89 -9.05 -16.65
CA LEU A 240 9.22 -8.53 -17.85
C LEU A 240 10.21 -8.39 -19.02
N ASP A 241 11.45 -8.01 -18.71
CA ASP A 241 12.55 -7.83 -19.67
C ASP A 241 13.03 -9.19 -20.21
N ALA A 242 13.11 -10.19 -19.34
CA ALA A 242 13.49 -11.55 -19.71
C ALA A 242 12.40 -12.28 -20.54
N GLU A 243 11.14 -11.84 -20.43
CA GLU A 243 9.99 -12.41 -21.11
C GLU A 243 9.47 -11.45 -22.20
N ARG A 244 10.23 -11.25 -23.28
CA ARG A 244 9.84 -10.38 -24.42
C ARG A 244 8.40 -10.62 -24.89
N GLY A 245 7.95 -11.88 -24.92
CA GLY A 245 6.57 -12.24 -25.27
C GLY A 245 5.51 -11.73 -24.29
N GLY A 246 5.85 -11.60 -23.00
CA GLY A 246 4.98 -11.02 -21.97
C GLY A 246 4.79 -9.52 -22.18
N LEU A 247 5.87 -8.78 -22.45
CA LEU A 247 5.80 -7.35 -22.79
C LEU A 247 4.98 -7.11 -24.07
N GLU A 248 5.22 -7.88 -25.13
CA GLU A 248 4.46 -7.79 -26.38
C GLU A 248 2.97 -8.05 -26.16
N ALA A 249 2.62 -9.07 -25.38
CA ALA A 249 1.24 -9.38 -25.05
C ALA A 249 0.58 -8.29 -24.18
N TRP A 250 1.32 -7.65 -23.28
CA TRP A 250 0.87 -6.49 -22.52
C TRP A 250 0.57 -5.29 -23.45
N LEU A 251 1.53 -4.94 -24.31
CA LEU A 251 1.38 -3.85 -25.28
C LEU A 251 0.22 -4.11 -26.25
N PHE A 252 0.04 -5.35 -26.70
CA PHE A 252 -1.08 -5.73 -27.57
C PHE A 252 -2.43 -5.51 -26.88
N PHE A 253 -2.53 -5.89 -25.60
CA PHE A 253 -3.74 -5.67 -24.81
C PHE A 253 -4.02 -4.17 -24.61
N LEU A 254 -3.01 -3.37 -24.26
CA LEU A 254 -3.16 -1.93 -24.11
C LEU A 254 -3.55 -1.23 -25.42
N LYS A 255 -2.94 -1.61 -26.55
CA LYS A 255 -3.31 -1.13 -27.89
C LYS A 255 -4.76 -1.49 -28.21
N SER A 256 -5.20 -2.69 -27.87
CA SER A 256 -6.60 -3.11 -28.04
C SER A 256 -7.55 -2.19 -27.24
N CYS A 257 -7.23 -1.88 -25.98
CA CYS A 257 -8.01 -0.93 -25.18
C CYS A 257 -8.00 0.49 -25.79
N SER A 258 -6.85 0.95 -26.30
CA SER A 258 -6.72 2.29 -26.88
C SER A 258 -7.45 2.45 -28.22
N PHE A 259 -7.41 1.44 -29.09
CA PHE A 259 -7.95 1.53 -30.46
C PHE A 259 -9.39 1.04 -30.60
N GLN A 260 -9.81 0.07 -29.78
CA GLN A 260 -11.13 -0.54 -29.93
C GLN A 260 -12.22 0.14 -29.08
N ILE A 261 -11.84 0.92 -28.07
CA ILE A 261 -12.77 1.79 -27.35
C ILE A 261 -12.92 3.08 -28.17
N SER A 262 -14.14 3.36 -28.65
CA SER A 262 -14.42 4.56 -29.44
C SER A 262 -14.21 5.84 -28.62
N SER A 263 -13.80 6.93 -29.27
CA SER A 263 -13.78 8.27 -28.67
C SER A 263 -15.19 8.77 -28.31
N THR A 264 -16.23 8.18 -28.93
CA THR A 264 -17.65 8.44 -28.68
C THR A 264 -18.28 7.44 -27.72
N ASP A 265 -17.49 6.58 -27.07
CA ASP A 265 -17.99 5.67 -26.06
C ASP A 265 -18.25 6.41 -24.74
N TRP A 266 -19.52 6.73 -24.49
CA TRP A 266 -19.96 7.46 -23.31
C TRP A 266 -20.12 6.59 -22.05
N ARG A 267 -19.79 5.30 -22.12
CA ARG A 267 -19.85 4.43 -20.93
C ARG A 267 -18.90 4.96 -19.85
N PRO A 268 -19.28 4.91 -18.55
CA PRO A 268 -18.43 5.39 -17.47
C PRO A 268 -17.03 4.79 -17.55
N TYR A 269 -15.99 5.60 -17.34
CA TYR A 269 -14.57 5.21 -17.43
C TYR A 269 -14.03 4.79 -18.81
N ALA A 270 -14.84 4.64 -19.86
CA ALA A 270 -14.38 4.22 -21.19
C ALA A 270 -13.24 5.11 -21.73
N THR A 271 -13.47 6.43 -21.77
CA THR A 271 -12.46 7.42 -22.17
C THR A 271 -11.22 7.39 -21.27
N LYS A 272 -11.39 7.12 -19.98
CA LYS A 272 -10.28 7.04 -19.02
C LYS A 272 -9.40 5.81 -19.27
N VAL A 273 -10.01 4.65 -19.55
CA VAL A 273 -9.30 3.43 -19.96
C VAL A 273 -8.54 3.67 -21.26
N ARG A 274 -9.22 4.20 -22.28
CA ARG A 274 -8.64 4.48 -23.60
C ARG A 274 -7.40 5.38 -23.48
N ASN A 275 -7.53 6.52 -22.81
CA ASN A 275 -6.44 7.48 -22.66
C ASN A 275 -5.29 6.91 -21.80
N HIS A 276 -5.61 6.21 -20.71
CA HIS A 276 -4.58 5.63 -19.85
C HIS A 276 -3.82 4.51 -20.57
N ALA A 277 -4.50 3.64 -21.33
CA ALA A 277 -3.87 2.61 -22.12
C ALA A 277 -2.97 3.21 -23.21
N SER A 278 -3.44 4.26 -23.91
CA SER A 278 -2.62 4.97 -24.89
C SER A 278 -1.36 5.57 -24.27
N TYR A 279 -1.47 6.17 -23.07
CA TYR A 279 -0.33 6.70 -22.33
C TYR A 279 0.66 5.58 -21.96
N LEU A 280 0.18 4.46 -21.40
CA LEU A 280 1.05 3.34 -21.03
C LEU A 280 1.77 2.75 -22.25
N VAL A 281 1.11 2.60 -23.40
CA VAL A 281 1.78 2.15 -24.63
C VAL A 281 3.00 3.02 -24.95
N GLN A 282 2.88 4.34 -24.85
CA GLN A 282 3.99 5.26 -25.10
C GLN A 282 5.10 5.11 -24.06
N VAL A 283 4.76 5.01 -22.78
CA VAL A 283 5.74 4.85 -21.69
C VAL A 283 6.56 3.57 -21.88
N TYR A 284 5.89 2.44 -22.10
CA TYR A 284 6.56 1.16 -22.31
C TYR A 284 7.38 1.17 -23.61
N GLN A 285 6.85 1.68 -24.72
CA GLN A 285 7.63 1.75 -25.96
C GLN A 285 8.89 2.62 -25.83
N CYS A 286 8.82 3.75 -25.14
CA CYS A 286 9.97 4.63 -24.93
C CYS A 286 11.05 3.98 -24.05
N HIS A 287 10.65 3.29 -22.98
CA HIS A 287 11.60 2.64 -22.08
C HIS A 287 12.37 1.53 -22.78
N TYR A 288 11.65 0.64 -23.47
CA TYR A 288 12.26 -0.53 -24.10
C TYR A 288 12.96 -0.24 -25.43
N GLN A 289 12.66 0.90 -26.08
CA GLN A 289 13.47 1.37 -27.20
C GLN A 289 14.80 1.95 -26.73
N ALA A 290 14.89 2.51 -25.52
CA ALA A 290 16.15 3.07 -24.99
C ALA A 290 17.14 1.97 -24.60
N ASP A 291 16.65 0.86 -24.03
CA ASP A 291 17.47 -0.28 -23.63
C ASP A 291 18.12 -1.00 -24.84
N ASP A 292 17.43 -1.07 -25.99
CA ASP A 292 17.97 -1.66 -27.24
C ASP A 292 19.14 -0.85 -27.84
N TYR A 293 19.34 0.43 -27.45
CA TYR A 293 20.46 1.27 -27.91
C TYR A 293 21.68 1.24 -26.99
N GLU A 294 21.55 0.81 -25.73
CA GLU A 294 22.70 0.69 -24.80
C GLU A 294 23.44 -0.66 -24.94
N GLU A 295 22.87 -1.63 -25.65
CA GLU A 295 23.48 -2.95 -25.92
C GLU A 295 24.19 -3.05 -27.30
N THR A 296 24.29 -1.96 -28.08
CA THR A 296 25.04 -1.88 -29.35
C THR A 296 26.26 -0.98 -29.27
#